data_AF-A0A1Q7P3C8-F1
#
_entry.id   AF-A0A1Q7P3C8-F1
#
_cell.length_a   1.000
_cell.length_b   1.000
_cell.length_c   1.000
_cell.angle_alpha   90.00
_cell.angle_beta   90.00
_cell.angle_gamma   90.00
#
_symmetry.space_group_name_H-M   'P 1'
#
loop_
_entity.id
_entity.type
_entity.pdbx_description
1 polymer ?
#
loop_
_entity_poly.entity_id
_entity_poly.type
_entity_poly.pdbx_seq_one_letter_code
_entity_poly.pdbx_strand_id
1 'polypeptide(L)'
;MHRRSTVMSWPSLVRHASRLRLPFWLWAIIIGFAPTRLLATLDYLVVPPGGPGGYLLDTAVVLSIFIVYFVYAIRFISSRMEQLSDYVKRMSPDVPVDSLRIPFRAANILAVWVILLVAITLLFGFPSPTTVFSEHIAVIAYFFLILASFLWVYGYSMYAIHQAGKLPLRLKPFTEDRTLGLKPFGTASLRLASIYAVFPVTLTLLELVTLNVEIPGGITITFAPLRLTDVIFSFGLILAGIALFFLPLLSIRKRLQEAKRQELSWVTPRYTTIIQKLREQISKTPPEDRSSQTQALADELTMMRQVQQDIQKIQSWPFDLGVVSRLATVLVIPPILGVLARILILVFLHL
;
A
#
# COMPACT_ATOMS: atom_id res chain seq x y z
N MET A 1 6.57 -5.08 -37.58
CA MET A 1 5.68 -6.05 -36.89
C MET A 1 5.43 -5.60 -35.45
N HIS A 2 4.36 -4.83 -35.22
CA HIS A 2 3.91 -4.45 -33.88
C HIS A 2 3.04 -5.56 -33.29
N ARG A 3 3.61 -6.35 -32.39
CA ARG A 3 2.88 -7.35 -31.61
C ARG A 3 1.94 -6.59 -30.67
N ARG A 4 0.66 -6.45 -31.05
CA ARG A 4 -0.42 -6.02 -30.15
C ARG A 4 -0.48 -7.04 -29.01
N SER A 5 0.26 -6.80 -27.92
CA SER A 5 0.03 -7.51 -26.68
C SER A 5 -1.35 -7.09 -26.20
N THR A 6 -2.31 -7.99 -26.24
CA THR A 6 -3.62 -7.86 -25.59
C THR A 6 -3.39 -7.75 -24.09
N VAL A 7 -3.09 -6.53 -23.63
CA VAL A 7 -3.07 -6.19 -22.20
C VAL A 7 -4.52 -6.24 -21.76
N MET A 8 -4.92 -7.38 -21.18
CA MET A 8 -6.25 -7.58 -20.64
C MET A 8 -6.37 -6.75 -19.36
N SER A 9 -6.68 -5.46 -19.50
CA SER A 9 -6.94 -4.57 -18.36
C SER A 9 -8.08 -5.16 -17.51
N TRP A 10 -7.98 -5.14 -16.17
CA TRP A 10 -9.06 -5.54 -15.24
C TRP A 10 -10.48 -5.03 -15.62
N PRO A 11 -10.67 -3.81 -16.18
CA PRO A 11 -11.98 -3.40 -16.71
C PRO A 11 -12.53 -4.27 -17.84
N SER A 12 -11.75 -5.14 -18.49
CA SER A 12 -12.23 -6.11 -19.49
C SER A 12 -12.84 -7.38 -18.87
N LEU A 13 -12.28 -7.89 -17.76
CA LEU A 13 -12.87 -8.99 -16.98
C LEU A 13 -14.19 -8.54 -16.33
N VAL A 14 -14.20 -7.32 -15.78
CA VAL A 14 -15.42 -6.71 -15.23
C VAL A 14 -16.45 -6.39 -16.32
N ARG A 15 -16.03 -6.00 -17.54
CA ARG A 15 -16.94 -5.80 -18.69
C ARG A 15 -17.54 -7.10 -19.23
N HIS A 16 -16.83 -8.23 -19.13
CA HIS A 16 -17.41 -9.53 -19.43
C HIS A 16 -18.40 -9.95 -18.34
N ALA A 17 -18.09 -9.68 -17.08
CA ALA A 17 -18.99 -9.91 -15.93
C ALA A 17 -20.25 -9.01 -15.95
N SER A 18 -20.17 -7.78 -16.47
CA SER A 18 -21.33 -6.88 -16.60
C SER A 18 -22.34 -7.33 -17.68
N ARG A 19 -21.96 -8.24 -18.58
CA ARG A 19 -22.93 -8.88 -19.49
C ARG A 19 -23.95 -9.74 -18.75
N LEU A 20 -23.63 -10.18 -17.54
CA LEU A 20 -24.50 -11.00 -16.68
C LEU A 20 -25.36 -10.16 -15.71
N ARG A 21 -25.31 -8.81 -15.76
CA ARG A 21 -26.07 -7.87 -14.88
C ARG A 21 -25.90 -8.07 -13.36
N LEU A 22 -25.00 -8.93 -12.91
CA LEU A 22 -24.80 -9.18 -11.48
C LEU A 22 -23.94 -8.09 -10.84
N PRO A 23 -24.28 -7.67 -9.60
CA PRO A 23 -23.47 -6.70 -8.86
C PRO A 23 -22.12 -7.32 -8.48
N PHE A 24 -21.07 -6.49 -8.45
CA PHE A 24 -19.69 -6.97 -8.21
C PHE A 24 -19.52 -7.73 -6.89
N TRP A 25 -20.28 -7.38 -5.85
CA TRP A 25 -20.19 -8.07 -4.57
C TRP A 25 -20.48 -9.56 -4.70
N LEU A 26 -21.45 -9.92 -5.56
CA LEU A 26 -21.81 -11.29 -5.82
C LEU A 26 -20.70 -12.02 -6.59
N TRP A 27 -20.05 -11.34 -7.54
CA TRP A 27 -18.88 -11.90 -8.24
C TRP A 27 -17.70 -12.17 -7.30
N ALA A 28 -17.42 -11.26 -6.36
CA ALA A 28 -16.37 -11.46 -5.38
C ALA A 28 -16.68 -12.69 -4.51
N ILE A 29 -17.94 -12.86 -4.08
CA ILE A 29 -18.38 -14.04 -3.32
C ILE A 29 -18.25 -15.30 -4.17
N ILE A 30 -18.68 -15.30 -5.44
CA ILE A 30 -18.58 -16.46 -6.32
C ILE A 30 -17.11 -16.86 -6.51
N ILE A 31 -16.21 -15.91 -6.78
CA ILE A 31 -14.78 -16.17 -6.93
C ILE A 31 -14.17 -16.69 -5.62
N GLY A 32 -14.61 -16.16 -4.48
CA GLY A 32 -14.11 -16.55 -3.17
C GLY A 32 -14.59 -17.90 -2.67
N PHE A 33 -15.87 -18.23 -2.86
CA PHE A 33 -16.51 -19.39 -2.24
C PHE A 33 -16.74 -20.56 -3.19
N ALA A 34 -17.00 -20.33 -4.49
CA ALA A 34 -17.34 -21.43 -5.38
C ALA A 34 -16.12 -22.34 -5.68
N PRO A 35 -14.94 -21.81 -6.08
CA PRO A 35 -13.76 -22.64 -6.32
C PRO A 35 -13.24 -23.30 -5.05
N THR A 36 -13.20 -22.57 -3.94
CA THR A 36 -12.72 -23.09 -2.66
C THR A 36 -13.61 -24.21 -2.12
N ARG A 37 -14.94 -24.07 -2.20
CA ARG A 37 -15.86 -25.13 -1.80
C ARG A 37 -15.79 -26.32 -2.72
N LEU A 38 -15.69 -26.11 -4.03
CA LEU A 38 -15.52 -27.20 -4.99
C LEU A 38 -14.23 -27.99 -4.73
N LEU A 39 -13.11 -27.30 -4.54
CA LEU A 39 -11.83 -27.92 -4.21
C LEU A 39 -11.89 -28.64 -2.86
N ALA A 40 -12.45 -28.01 -1.83
CA ALA A 40 -12.62 -28.66 -0.52
C ALA A 40 -13.52 -29.90 -0.61
N THR A 41 -14.63 -29.87 -1.37
CA THR A 41 -15.48 -31.05 -1.59
C THR A 41 -14.73 -32.18 -2.29
N LEU A 42 -13.84 -31.87 -3.23
CA LEU A 42 -13.00 -32.88 -3.87
C LEU A 42 -12.03 -33.50 -2.87
N ASP A 43 -11.40 -32.69 -2.01
CA ASP A 43 -10.52 -33.18 -0.94
C ASP A 43 -11.28 -34.12 0.01
N TYR A 44 -12.50 -33.75 0.41
CA TYR A 44 -13.34 -34.57 1.31
C TYR A 44 -13.82 -35.88 0.70
N LEU A 45 -14.00 -35.96 -0.63
CA LEU A 45 -14.32 -37.22 -1.30
C LEU A 45 -13.16 -38.21 -1.24
N VAL A 46 -11.93 -37.73 -1.12
CA VAL A 46 -10.72 -38.56 -1.05
C VAL A 46 -10.35 -38.88 0.40
N VAL A 47 -10.50 -37.92 1.33
CA VAL A 47 -10.23 -38.07 2.76
C VAL A 47 -11.43 -37.56 3.56
N PRO A 48 -12.33 -38.44 4.03
CA PRO A 48 -13.52 -38.03 4.74
C PRO A 48 -13.18 -37.33 6.07
N PRO A 49 -13.79 -36.18 6.39
CA PRO A 49 -13.57 -35.51 7.66
C PRO A 49 -14.24 -36.29 8.80
N GLY A 50 -13.79 -36.06 10.04
CA GLY A 50 -14.36 -36.66 11.25
C GLY A 50 -15.80 -36.26 11.59
N GLY A 51 -16.54 -35.63 10.67
CA GLY A 51 -17.95 -35.27 10.82
C GLY A 51 -18.39 -34.05 10.00
N PRO A 52 -19.71 -33.78 9.93
CA PRO A 52 -20.30 -32.67 9.17
C PRO A 52 -19.99 -31.27 9.76
N GLY A 53 -19.67 -31.18 11.05
CA GLY A 53 -19.25 -29.93 11.71
C GLY A 53 -17.94 -29.39 11.13
N GLY A 54 -16.97 -30.28 10.87
CA GLY A 54 -15.71 -29.94 10.22
C GLY A 54 -15.87 -29.42 8.79
N TYR A 55 -16.90 -29.88 8.07
CA TYR A 55 -17.18 -29.40 6.70
C TYR A 55 -17.72 -27.96 6.65
N LEU A 56 -18.50 -27.55 7.66
CA LEU A 56 -19.17 -26.24 7.66
C LEU A 56 -18.24 -25.10 8.04
N LEU A 57 -17.35 -25.32 9.02
CA LEU A 57 -16.39 -24.34 9.55
C LEU A 57 -14.95 -24.88 9.42
N ASP A 58 -14.46 -24.92 8.18
CA ASP A 58 -13.11 -25.34 7.84
C ASP A 58 -12.24 -24.16 7.37
N THR A 59 -10.92 -24.37 7.37
CA THR A 59 -9.86 -23.66 6.66
C THR A 59 -10.32 -23.11 5.31
N ALA A 60 -11.04 -23.90 4.49
CA ALA A 60 -11.55 -23.44 3.20
C ALA A 60 -12.47 -22.21 3.31
N VAL A 61 -13.29 -22.11 4.36
CA VAL A 61 -14.17 -20.95 4.61
C VAL A 61 -13.37 -19.72 4.97
N VAL A 62 -12.40 -19.88 5.86
CA VAL A 62 -11.49 -18.81 6.27
C VAL A 62 -10.75 -18.25 5.04
N LEU A 63 -10.16 -19.13 4.24
CA LEU A 63 -9.45 -18.74 3.02
C LEU A 63 -10.40 -18.08 2.00
N SER A 64 -11.65 -18.53 1.90
CA SER A 64 -12.68 -17.91 1.05
C SER A 64 -12.94 -16.45 1.44
N ILE A 65 -13.05 -16.15 2.74
CA ILE A 65 -13.26 -14.78 3.25
C ILE A 65 -12.08 -13.89 2.84
N PHE A 66 -10.85 -14.38 2.98
CA PHE A 66 -9.66 -13.66 2.54
C PHE A 66 -9.61 -13.46 1.03
N ILE A 67 -10.01 -14.46 0.23
CA ILE A 67 -10.09 -14.33 -1.23
C ILE A 67 -11.08 -13.23 -1.62
N VAL A 68 -12.27 -13.20 -1.00
CA VAL A 68 -13.25 -12.11 -1.21
C VAL A 68 -12.60 -10.76 -0.90
N TYR A 69 -11.94 -10.66 0.25
CA TYR A 69 -11.22 -9.46 0.65
C TYR A 69 -10.16 -9.04 -0.40
N PHE A 70 -9.34 -9.95 -0.91
CA PHE A 70 -8.33 -9.66 -1.92
C PHE A 70 -8.93 -9.20 -3.25
N VAL A 71 -10.03 -9.81 -3.69
CA VAL A 71 -10.73 -9.39 -4.91
C VAL A 71 -11.26 -7.95 -4.77
N TYR A 72 -11.82 -7.61 -3.61
CA TYR A 72 -12.23 -6.24 -3.30
C TYR A 72 -11.04 -5.28 -3.23
N ALA A 73 -9.95 -5.70 -2.58
CA ALA A 73 -8.74 -4.91 -2.46
C ALA A 73 -8.16 -4.61 -3.86
N ILE A 74 -8.01 -5.61 -4.73
CA ILE A 74 -7.56 -5.44 -6.12
C ILE A 74 -8.41 -4.41 -6.86
N ARG A 75 -9.74 -4.47 -6.75
CA ARG A 75 -10.64 -3.48 -7.37
C ARG A 75 -10.44 -2.09 -6.79
N PHE A 76 -10.32 -1.98 -5.47
CA PHE A 76 -10.10 -0.69 -4.82
C PHE A 76 -8.78 -0.07 -5.30
N ILE A 77 -7.69 -0.84 -5.29
CA ILE A 77 -6.36 -0.39 -5.76
C ILE A 77 -6.44 0.07 -7.21
N SER A 78 -7.03 -0.75 -8.08
CA SER A 78 -7.15 -0.44 -9.51
C SER A 78 -7.94 0.84 -9.76
N SER A 79 -9.09 1.01 -9.11
CA SER A 79 -9.91 2.22 -9.28
C SER A 79 -9.22 3.49 -8.76
N ARG A 80 -8.42 3.38 -7.70
CA ARG A 80 -7.60 4.50 -7.21
C ARG A 80 -6.44 4.84 -8.15
N MET A 81 -5.80 3.84 -8.73
CA MET A 81 -4.75 4.07 -9.72
C MET A 81 -5.29 4.72 -10.99
N GLU A 82 -6.51 4.39 -11.42
CA GLU A 82 -7.19 5.08 -12.53
C GLU A 82 -7.44 6.55 -12.21
N GLN A 83 -7.99 6.86 -11.03
CA GLN A 83 -8.20 8.24 -10.58
C GLN A 83 -6.88 9.04 -10.53
N LEU A 84 -5.80 8.41 -10.06
CA LEU A 84 -4.49 9.03 -9.98
C LEU A 84 -3.88 9.23 -11.37
N SER A 85 -4.10 8.30 -12.30
CA SER A 85 -3.69 8.44 -13.70
C SER A 85 -4.37 9.64 -14.36
N ASP A 86 -5.67 9.83 -14.14
CA ASP A 86 -6.40 10.98 -14.67
C ASP A 86 -5.92 12.30 -14.06
N TYR A 87 -5.52 12.28 -12.78
CA TYR A 87 -4.91 13.44 -12.13
C TYR A 87 -3.54 13.78 -12.75
N VAL A 88 -2.68 12.78 -12.97
CA VAL A 88 -1.37 12.96 -13.61
C VAL A 88 -1.50 13.56 -15.01
N LYS A 89 -2.46 13.07 -15.81
CA LYS A 89 -2.72 13.60 -17.17
C LYS A 89 -3.06 15.08 -17.16
N ARG A 90 -3.78 15.56 -16.15
CA ARG A 90 -4.09 17.00 -16.00
C ARG A 90 -2.86 17.83 -15.65
N MET A 91 -1.90 17.26 -14.92
CA MET A 91 -0.66 17.94 -14.50
C MET A 91 0.46 17.89 -15.54
N SER A 92 0.45 16.91 -16.44
CA SER A 92 1.49 16.76 -17.46
C SER A 92 0.89 16.15 -18.73
N PRO A 93 0.42 16.99 -19.68
CA PRO A 93 -0.22 16.51 -20.91
C PRO A 93 0.74 15.79 -21.86
N ASP A 94 2.06 15.96 -21.68
CA ASP A 94 3.11 15.35 -22.52
C ASP A 94 3.49 13.93 -22.08
N VAL A 95 2.89 13.40 -21.00
CA VAL A 95 3.18 12.06 -20.48
C VAL A 95 2.35 11.00 -21.20
N PRO A 96 2.94 9.85 -21.61
CA PRO A 96 2.21 8.78 -22.27
C PRO A 96 1.02 8.26 -21.44
N VAL A 97 -0.10 8.04 -22.13
CA VAL A 97 -1.46 7.77 -21.61
C VAL A 97 -1.55 6.57 -20.65
N ASP A 98 -0.54 5.70 -20.62
CA ASP A 98 -0.52 4.41 -19.90
C ASP A 98 0.47 4.32 -18.73
N SER A 99 1.16 5.41 -18.35
CA SER A 99 2.27 5.36 -17.37
C SER A 99 1.91 4.83 -15.97
N LEU A 100 0.64 4.92 -15.55
CA LEU A 100 0.16 4.39 -14.26
C LEU A 100 -0.78 3.19 -14.39
N ARG A 101 -1.02 2.67 -15.60
CA ARG A 101 -1.88 1.50 -15.77
C ARG A 101 -1.18 0.24 -15.27
N ILE A 102 -1.87 -0.52 -14.44
CA ILE A 102 -1.35 -1.78 -13.91
C ILE A 102 -1.38 -2.83 -15.03
N PRO A 103 -0.23 -3.38 -15.46
CA PRO A 103 -0.18 -4.43 -16.46
C PRO A 103 -0.66 -5.72 -15.82
N PHE A 104 -1.90 -6.08 -16.10
CA PHE A 104 -2.48 -7.35 -15.69
C PHE A 104 -2.06 -8.43 -16.70
N ARG A 105 -0.83 -8.92 -16.56
CA ARG A 105 -0.29 -10.02 -17.38
C ARG A 105 -0.25 -11.29 -16.54
N ALA A 106 -0.89 -12.35 -17.02
CA ALA A 106 -0.92 -13.65 -16.35
C ALA A 106 0.49 -14.15 -16.04
N ALA A 107 1.46 -13.95 -16.94
CA ALA A 107 2.86 -14.32 -16.72
C ALA A 107 3.47 -13.68 -15.47
N ASN A 108 3.14 -12.41 -15.17
CA ASN A 108 3.69 -11.71 -14.02
C ASN A 108 3.06 -12.21 -12.71
N ILE A 109 1.75 -12.45 -12.74
CA ILE A 109 1.01 -13.02 -11.60
C ILE A 109 1.53 -14.43 -11.31
N LEU A 110 1.72 -15.25 -12.35
CA LEU A 110 2.29 -16.58 -12.23
C LEU A 110 3.73 -16.55 -11.70
N ALA A 111 4.55 -15.59 -12.11
CA ALA A 111 5.90 -15.43 -11.57
C ALA A 111 5.85 -15.13 -10.06
N VAL A 112 4.99 -14.22 -9.60
CA VAL A 112 4.80 -13.94 -8.16
C VAL A 112 4.27 -15.18 -7.43
N TRP A 113 3.32 -15.90 -8.03
CA TRP A 113 2.76 -17.11 -7.47
C TRP A 113 3.81 -18.21 -7.28
N VAL A 114 4.65 -18.45 -8.29
CA VAL A 114 5.75 -19.41 -8.21
C VAL A 114 6.76 -19.01 -7.13
N ILE A 115 7.16 -17.73 -7.07
CA ILE A 115 8.06 -17.23 -6.02
C ILE A 115 7.46 -17.47 -4.64
N LEU A 116 6.17 -17.20 -4.48
CA LEU A 116 5.47 -17.37 -3.22
C LEU A 116 5.41 -18.85 -2.83
N LEU A 117 5.05 -19.74 -3.77
CA LEU A 117 5.05 -21.18 -3.55
C LEU A 117 6.44 -21.69 -3.15
N VAL A 118 7.50 -21.24 -3.83
CA VAL A 118 8.88 -21.58 -3.47
C VAL A 118 9.20 -21.13 -2.04
N ALA A 119 8.88 -19.89 -1.69
CA ALA A 119 9.08 -19.37 -0.33
C ALA A 119 8.33 -20.20 0.73
N ILE A 120 7.09 -20.60 0.43
CA ILE A 120 6.28 -21.45 1.32
C ILE A 120 6.90 -22.85 1.44
N THR A 121 7.27 -23.49 0.34
CA THR A 121 7.92 -24.81 0.39
C THR A 121 9.24 -24.79 1.14
N LEU A 122 9.99 -23.68 1.10
CA LEU A 122 11.22 -23.50 1.86
C LEU A 122 10.96 -23.31 3.37
N LEU A 123 9.87 -22.63 3.75
CA LEU A 123 9.53 -22.37 5.15
C LEU A 123 8.82 -23.54 5.82
N PHE A 124 7.94 -24.23 5.09
CA PHE A 124 7.03 -25.26 5.62
C PHE A 124 7.39 -26.69 5.19
N GLY A 125 8.33 -26.85 4.26
CA GLY A 125 8.73 -28.14 3.70
C GLY A 125 7.87 -28.59 2.52
N PHE A 126 8.24 -29.72 1.92
CA PHE A 126 7.46 -30.35 0.86
C PHE A 126 6.33 -31.19 1.47
N PRO A 127 5.07 -31.01 1.02
CA PRO A 127 3.99 -31.87 1.46
C PRO A 127 4.20 -33.30 0.94
N SER A 128 3.93 -34.27 1.79
CA SER A 128 3.87 -35.68 1.39
C SER A 128 2.63 -35.94 0.51
N PRO A 129 2.63 -36.94 -0.38
CA PRO A 129 1.49 -37.21 -1.26
C PRO A 129 0.16 -37.44 -0.53
N THR A 130 0.20 -38.03 0.66
CA THR A 130 -0.98 -38.26 1.51
C THR A 130 -1.46 -36.98 2.19
N THR A 131 -0.56 -36.05 2.51
CA THR A 131 -0.94 -34.75 3.11
C THR A 131 -1.52 -33.77 2.11
N VAL A 132 -1.35 -34.01 0.79
CA VAL A 132 -1.92 -33.15 -0.27
C VAL A 132 -3.43 -33.00 -0.16
N PHE A 133 -4.13 -34.09 0.11
CA PHE A 133 -5.59 -34.09 0.21
C PHE A 133 -6.06 -33.81 1.64
N SER A 134 -5.33 -34.27 2.66
CA SER A 134 -5.72 -34.04 4.06
C SER A 134 -5.49 -32.61 4.54
N GLU A 135 -4.62 -31.83 3.90
CA GLU A 135 -4.29 -30.44 4.29
C GLU A 135 -4.87 -29.39 3.33
N HIS A 136 -5.80 -29.76 2.46
CA HIS A 136 -6.44 -28.83 1.51
C HIS A 136 -5.46 -28.09 0.59
N ILE A 137 -4.41 -28.77 0.11
CA ILE A 137 -3.32 -28.11 -0.65
C ILE A 137 -3.83 -27.45 -1.93
N ALA A 138 -4.86 -28.01 -2.58
CA ALA A 138 -5.46 -27.37 -3.76
C ALA A 138 -6.12 -26.03 -3.42
N VAL A 139 -6.85 -25.97 -2.30
CA VAL A 139 -7.46 -24.73 -1.79
C VAL A 139 -6.38 -23.71 -1.43
N ILE A 140 -5.30 -24.17 -0.76
CA ILE A 140 -4.15 -23.34 -0.39
C ILE A 140 -3.44 -22.79 -1.65
N ALA A 141 -3.20 -23.62 -2.66
CA ALA A 141 -2.59 -23.20 -3.91
C ALA A 141 -3.44 -22.15 -4.64
N TYR A 142 -4.77 -22.34 -4.68
CA TYR A 142 -5.71 -21.36 -5.23
C TYR A 142 -5.71 -20.04 -4.44
N PHE A 143 -5.73 -20.11 -3.11
CA PHE A 143 -5.61 -18.95 -2.25
C PHE A 143 -4.33 -18.16 -2.56
N PHE A 144 -3.19 -18.84 -2.69
CA PHE A 144 -1.92 -18.19 -3.00
C PHE A 144 -1.88 -17.60 -4.41
N LEU A 145 -2.63 -18.14 -5.37
CA LEU A 145 -2.77 -17.54 -6.70
C LEU A 145 -3.49 -16.19 -6.64
N ILE A 146 -4.56 -16.11 -5.84
CA ILE A 146 -5.27 -14.85 -5.61
C ILE A 146 -4.40 -13.87 -4.81
N LEU A 147 -3.70 -14.35 -3.78
CA LEU A 147 -2.75 -13.54 -3.02
C LEU A 147 -1.65 -12.99 -3.94
N ALA A 148 -1.08 -13.81 -4.82
CA ALA A 148 -0.08 -13.37 -5.79
C ALA A 148 -0.61 -12.29 -6.73
N SER A 149 -1.87 -12.42 -7.18
CA SER A 149 -2.55 -11.40 -7.97
C SER A 149 -2.68 -10.09 -7.20
N PHE A 150 -3.06 -10.16 -5.93
CA PHE A 150 -3.15 -8.99 -5.05
C PHE A 150 -1.78 -8.35 -4.81
N LEU A 151 -0.76 -9.14 -4.47
CA LEU A 151 0.61 -8.67 -4.25
C LEU A 151 1.21 -8.02 -5.49
N TRP A 152 0.96 -8.57 -6.68
CA TRP A 152 1.37 -7.96 -7.94
C TRP A 152 0.71 -6.59 -8.14
N VAL A 153 -0.61 -6.51 -7.96
CA VAL A 153 -1.38 -5.26 -8.10
C VAL A 153 -0.92 -4.21 -7.09
N TYR A 154 -0.72 -4.61 -5.82
CA TYR A 154 -0.21 -3.74 -4.77
C TYR A 154 1.22 -3.26 -5.06
N GLY A 155 2.16 -4.17 -5.29
CA GLY A 155 3.56 -3.85 -5.54
C GLY A 155 3.74 -2.99 -6.80
N TYR A 156 3.04 -3.32 -7.88
CA TYR A 156 3.07 -2.51 -9.09
C TYR A 156 2.44 -1.12 -8.87
N SER A 157 1.36 -1.01 -8.09
CA SER A 157 0.76 0.30 -7.79
C SER A 157 1.75 1.22 -7.06
N MET A 158 2.48 0.70 -6.07
CA MET A 158 3.52 1.46 -5.37
C MET A 158 4.67 1.84 -6.30
N TYR A 159 5.10 0.92 -7.16
CA TYR A 159 6.13 1.19 -8.17
C TYR A 159 5.68 2.25 -9.18
N ALA A 160 4.44 2.19 -9.65
CA ALA A 160 3.86 3.15 -10.59
C ALA A 160 3.75 4.54 -9.97
N ILE A 161 3.35 4.65 -8.71
CA ILE A 161 3.36 5.93 -7.97
C ILE A 161 4.80 6.45 -7.82
N HIS A 162 5.76 5.57 -7.50
CA HIS A 162 7.17 5.94 -7.43
C HIS A 162 7.71 6.46 -8.77
N GLN A 163 7.32 5.86 -9.90
CA GLN A 163 7.67 6.35 -11.23
C GLN A 163 6.95 7.66 -11.57
N ALA A 164 5.69 7.82 -11.15
CA ALA A 164 4.95 9.06 -11.32
C ALA A 164 5.62 10.23 -10.58
N GLY A 165 6.20 9.97 -9.40
CA GLY A 165 7.04 10.93 -8.68
C GLY A 165 8.30 11.33 -9.46
N LYS A 166 8.74 10.58 -10.47
CA LYS A 166 9.89 10.96 -11.32
C LYS A 166 9.50 11.70 -12.59
N LEU A 167 8.22 11.83 -12.91
CA LEU A 167 7.78 12.55 -14.11
C LEU A 167 7.95 14.08 -13.97
N PRO A 168 8.16 14.81 -15.08
CA PRO A 168 8.15 16.27 -15.09
C PRO A 168 6.69 16.76 -14.97
N LEU A 169 6.17 16.78 -13.73
CA LEU A 169 4.85 17.29 -13.42
C LEU A 169 4.89 18.82 -13.34
N ARG A 170 3.91 19.51 -13.93
CA ARG A 170 3.73 20.95 -13.72
C ARG A 170 3.17 21.15 -12.32
N LEU A 171 4.06 21.52 -11.39
CA LEU A 171 3.74 21.73 -9.99
C LEU A 171 2.87 22.98 -9.83
N LYS A 172 1.91 22.93 -8.90
CA LYS A 172 1.13 24.12 -8.55
C LYS A 172 2.01 25.12 -7.80
N PRO A 173 1.76 26.44 -7.94
CA PRO A 173 2.47 27.45 -7.17
C PRO A 173 2.25 27.22 -5.66
N PHE A 174 3.32 27.40 -4.88
CA PHE A 174 3.31 27.15 -3.44
C PHE A 174 2.29 28.01 -2.66
N THR A 175 1.92 29.16 -3.22
CA THR A 175 0.88 30.05 -2.67
C THR A 175 -0.52 29.44 -2.73
N GLU A 176 -0.78 28.53 -3.66
CA GLU A 176 -2.06 27.82 -3.80
C GLU A 176 -2.07 26.51 -3.00
N ASP A 177 -0.95 25.78 -2.97
CA ASP A 177 -0.84 24.50 -2.26
C ASP A 177 0.57 24.27 -1.70
N ARG A 178 0.66 24.10 -0.37
CA ARG A 178 1.93 23.82 0.32
C ARG A 178 2.59 22.49 -0.05
N THR A 179 1.81 21.58 -0.65
CA THR A 179 2.27 20.27 -1.15
C THR A 179 2.51 20.26 -2.66
N LEU A 180 2.42 21.42 -3.32
CA LEU A 180 2.63 21.59 -4.76
C LEU A 180 1.71 20.72 -5.64
N GLY A 181 0.56 20.28 -5.10
CA GLY A 181 -0.37 19.35 -5.74
C GLY A 181 -0.03 17.86 -5.56
N LEU A 182 0.99 17.51 -4.76
CA LEU A 182 1.45 16.12 -4.60
C LEU A 182 0.73 15.34 -3.48
N LYS A 183 -0.15 15.99 -2.72
CA LYS A 183 -0.98 15.36 -1.66
C LYS A 183 -1.80 14.14 -2.13
N PRO A 184 -2.40 14.11 -3.34
CA PRO A 184 -3.12 12.92 -3.83
C PRO A 184 -2.25 11.67 -3.94
N PHE A 185 -0.95 11.81 -4.26
CA PHE A 185 -0.02 10.68 -4.35
C PHE A 185 0.34 10.13 -2.96
N GLY A 186 0.59 11.02 -2.00
CA GLY A 186 0.84 10.65 -0.61
C GLY A 186 -0.36 9.93 0.00
N THR A 187 -1.55 10.52 -0.11
CA THR A 187 -2.80 9.94 0.42
C THR A 187 -3.18 8.62 -0.25
N ALA A 188 -2.97 8.47 -1.56
CA ALA A 188 -3.16 7.20 -2.26
C ALA A 188 -2.21 6.12 -1.72
N SER A 189 -0.91 6.41 -1.62
CA SER A 189 0.09 5.48 -1.09
C SER A 189 -0.24 5.03 0.34
N LEU A 190 -0.66 5.96 1.20
CA LEU A 190 -1.06 5.66 2.58
C LEU A 190 -2.28 4.73 2.64
N ARG A 191 -3.30 4.98 1.82
CA ARG A 191 -4.51 4.12 1.73
C ARG A 191 -4.19 2.74 1.17
N LEU A 192 -3.31 2.67 0.19
CA LEU A 192 -2.84 1.41 -0.38
C LEU A 192 -2.13 0.57 0.68
N ALA A 193 -1.21 1.20 1.44
CA ALA A 193 -0.50 0.54 2.53
C ALA A 193 -1.45 0.12 3.66
N SER A 194 -2.47 0.91 4.00
CA SER A 194 -3.44 0.52 5.02
C SER A 194 -4.24 -0.70 4.62
N ILE A 195 -4.61 -0.82 3.33
CA ILE A 195 -5.29 -2.02 2.83
C ILE A 195 -4.36 -3.21 2.95
N TYR A 196 -3.13 -3.10 2.43
CA TYR A 196 -2.15 -4.18 2.55
C TYR A 196 -1.95 -4.65 4.00
N ALA A 197 -1.83 -3.72 4.95
CA ALA A 197 -1.58 -3.99 6.35
C ALA A 197 -2.66 -4.85 7.05
N VAL A 198 -3.91 -4.77 6.61
CA VAL A 198 -5.01 -5.55 7.20
C VAL A 198 -4.73 -7.04 7.10
N PHE A 199 -4.27 -7.51 5.94
CA PHE A 199 -4.07 -8.94 5.69
C PHE A 199 -3.11 -9.62 6.68
N PRO A 200 -1.81 -9.27 6.75
CA PRO A 200 -0.88 -9.96 7.65
C PRO A 200 -1.26 -9.77 9.12
N VAL A 201 -1.85 -8.63 9.50
CA VAL A 201 -2.35 -8.42 10.86
C VAL A 201 -3.49 -9.40 11.18
N THR A 202 -4.50 -9.49 10.30
CA THR A 202 -5.61 -10.43 10.51
C THR A 202 -5.16 -11.89 10.47
N LEU A 203 -4.16 -12.22 9.64
CA LEU A 203 -3.59 -13.56 9.58
C LEU A 203 -2.94 -13.94 10.92
N THR A 204 -2.07 -13.07 11.46
CA THR A 204 -1.42 -13.31 12.76
C THR A 204 -2.42 -13.47 13.91
N LEU A 205 -3.49 -12.67 13.92
CA LEU A 205 -4.53 -12.78 14.95
C LEU A 205 -5.36 -14.06 14.80
N LEU A 206 -5.60 -14.50 13.57
CA LEU A 206 -6.38 -15.70 13.31
C LEU A 206 -5.60 -16.97 13.62
N GLU A 207 -4.29 -16.99 13.36
CA GLU A 207 -3.40 -18.10 13.74
C GLU A 207 -3.35 -18.33 15.27
N LEU A 208 -3.67 -17.30 16.06
CA LEU A 208 -3.75 -17.41 17.52
C LEU A 208 -4.96 -18.22 18.01
N VAL A 209 -6.03 -18.35 17.20
CA VAL A 209 -7.31 -18.90 17.63
C VAL A 209 -7.77 -19.98 16.66
N THR A 210 -7.86 -21.23 17.15
CA THR A 210 -8.48 -22.33 16.42
C THR A 210 -9.85 -22.64 17.01
N LEU A 211 -10.88 -22.61 16.16
CA LEU A 211 -12.25 -22.95 16.54
C LEU A 211 -12.56 -24.36 16.05
N ASN A 212 -12.71 -25.31 16.97
CA ASN A 212 -13.15 -26.66 16.66
C ASN A 212 -14.64 -26.79 17.01
N VAL A 213 -15.44 -27.20 16.05
CA VAL A 213 -16.88 -27.42 16.23
C VAL A 213 -17.16 -28.90 16.13
N GLU A 214 -17.34 -29.55 17.28
CA GLU A 214 -17.78 -30.94 17.35
C GLU A 214 -19.30 -30.97 17.50
N ILE A 215 -20.00 -31.65 16.60
CA ILE A 215 -21.45 -31.90 16.72
C ILE A 215 -21.61 -33.36 17.15
N PRO A 216 -22.25 -33.68 18.29
CA PRO A 216 -23.11 -32.84 19.14
C PRO A 216 -22.40 -32.16 20.34
N GLY A 217 -21.07 -32.15 20.38
CA GLY A 217 -20.23 -31.81 21.55
C GLY A 217 -19.89 -30.33 21.82
N GLY A 218 -20.38 -29.37 21.05
CA GLY A 218 -20.19 -27.93 21.29
C GLY A 218 -18.98 -27.32 20.57
N ILE A 219 -18.69 -26.04 20.87
CA ILE A 219 -17.59 -25.27 20.27
C ILE A 219 -16.43 -25.27 21.26
N THR A 220 -15.30 -25.89 20.90
CA THR A 220 -14.06 -25.83 21.68
C THR A 220 -13.13 -24.79 21.06
N ILE A 221 -12.67 -23.85 21.89
CA ILE A 221 -11.70 -22.82 21.50
C ILE A 221 -10.34 -23.32 21.97
N THR A 222 -9.51 -23.75 21.02
CA THR A 222 -8.13 -24.14 21.28
C THR A 222 -7.19 -23.05 20.80
N PHE A 223 -6.15 -22.76 21.58
CA PHE A 223 -5.12 -21.83 21.15
C PHE A 223 -3.94 -22.60 20.55
N ALA A 224 -3.74 -22.48 19.24
CA ALA A 224 -2.65 -23.16 18.54
C ALA A 224 -1.27 -22.68 19.05
N PRO A 225 -0.25 -23.57 19.04
CA PRO A 225 1.13 -23.15 19.30
C PRO A 225 1.59 -22.23 18.16
N LEU A 226 2.09 -21.05 18.51
CA LEU A 226 2.74 -20.13 17.57
C LEU A 226 3.99 -20.81 17.01
N ARG A 227 3.95 -21.24 15.74
CA ARG A 227 5.13 -21.79 15.09
C ARG A 227 6.04 -20.65 14.65
N LEU A 228 7.34 -20.84 14.81
CA LEU A 228 8.35 -19.87 14.37
C LEU A 228 8.22 -19.58 12.85
N THR A 229 7.82 -20.59 12.07
CA THR A 229 7.55 -20.48 10.63
C THR A 229 6.45 -19.47 10.31
N ASP A 230 5.35 -19.49 11.07
CA ASP A 230 4.17 -18.65 10.86
C ASP A 230 4.51 -17.19 11.18
N VAL A 231 5.28 -16.99 12.26
CA VAL A 231 5.83 -15.68 12.64
C VAL A 231 6.78 -15.14 11.58
N ILE A 232 7.71 -15.96 11.07
CA ILE A 232 8.64 -15.56 10.02
C ILE A 232 7.89 -15.16 8.75
N PHE A 233 6.90 -15.96 8.34
CA PHE A 233 6.10 -15.69 7.15
C PHE A 233 5.32 -14.37 7.28
N SER A 234 4.57 -14.21 8.36
CA SER A 234 3.79 -13.01 8.65
C SER A 234 4.67 -11.77 8.78
N PHE A 235 5.79 -11.86 9.49
CA PHE A 235 6.74 -10.76 9.64
C PHE A 235 7.40 -10.39 8.30
N GLY A 236 7.73 -11.38 7.48
CA GLY A 236 8.27 -11.19 6.14
C GLY A 236 7.30 -10.41 5.24
N LEU A 237 6.01 -10.72 5.29
CA LEU A 237 4.97 -9.95 4.60
C LEU A 237 4.89 -8.51 5.12
N ILE A 238 4.83 -8.31 6.44
CA ILE A 238 4.81 -6.95 7.02
C ILE A 238 6.01 -6.13 6.54
N LEU A 239 7.22 -6.70 6.60
CA LEU A 239 8.45 -6.03 6.18
C LEU A 239 8.44 -5.69 4.68
N ALA A 240 7.97 -6.62 3.84
CA ALA A 240 7.81 -6.38 2.41
C ALA A 240 6.81 -5.23 2.13
N GLY A 241 5.70 -5.20 2.86
CA GLY A 241 4.71 -4.13 2.80
C GLY A 241 5.28 -2.77 3.15
N ILE A 242 6.06 -2.70 4.25
CA ILE A 242 6.76 -1.49 4.70
C ILE A 242 7.74 -1.02 3.62
N ALA A 243 8.60 -1.92 3.14
CA ALA A 243 9.60 -1.59 2.12
C ALA A 243 8.95 -1.03 0.84
N LEU A 244 7.87 -1.66 0.36
CA LEU A 244 7.10 -1.21 -0.80
C LEU A 244 6.39 0.13 -0.55
N PHE A 245 5.91 0.38 0.67
CA PHE A 245 5.29 1.65 1.02
C PHE A 245 6.29 2.81 0.98
N PHE A 246 7.55 2.59 1.38
CA PHE A 246 8.57 3.64 1.35
C PHE A 246 9.01 4.03 -0.07
N LEU A 247 8.88 3.14 -1.06
CA LEU A 247 9.25 3.40 -2.46
C LEU A 247 8.66 4.71 -3.01
N PRO A 248 7.33 4.89 -3.07
CA PRO A 248 6.73 6.12 -3.59
C PRO A 248 7.12 7.35 -2.78
N LEU A 249 7.25 7.24 -1.45
CA LEU A 249 7.59 8.37 -0.57
C LEU A 249 8.96 8.97 -0.91
N LEU A 250 9.94 8.11 -1.20
CA LEU A 250 11.28 8.55 -1.54
C LEU A 250 11.31 9.37 -2.83
N SER A 251 10.56 8.97 -3.85
CA SER A 251 10.46 9.75 -5.10
C SER A 251 9.80 11.12 -4.89
N ILE A 252 8.67 11.15 -4.17
CA ILE A 252 7.91 12.37 -3.95
C ILE A 252 8.70 13.34 -3.06
N ARG A 253 9.38 12.83 -2.03
CA ARG A 253 10.28 13.63 -1.18
C ARG A 253 11.39 14.27 -2.00
N LYS A 254 12.06 13.52 -2.88
CA LYS A 254 13.12 14.07 -3.74
C LYS A 254 12.57 15.20 -4.61
N ARG A 255 11.38 15.06 -5.18
CA ARG A 255 10.73 16.13 -5.96
C ARG A 255 10.36 17.36 -5.15
N LEU A 256 9.75 17.18 -3.97
CA LEU A 256 9.46 18.31 -3.09
C LEU A 256 10.74 19.07 -2.70
N GLN A 257 11.84 18.34 -2.46
CA GLN A 257 13.14 18.93 -2.17
C GLN A 257 13.76 19.65 -3.38
N GLU A 258 13.64 19.08 -4.58
CA GLU A 258 14.10 19.71 -5.83
C GLU A 258 13.31 20.99 -6.12
N ALA A 259 11.98 20.95 -6.02
CA ALA A 259 11.14 22.12 -6.21
C ALA A 259 11.44 23.22 -5.18
N LYS A 260 11.60 22.84 -3.90
CA LYS A 260 12.02 23.77 -2.84
C LYS A 260 13.39 24.39 -3.13
N ARG A 261 14.35 23.61 -3.65
CA ARG A 261 15.68 24.11 -4.05
C ARG A 261 15.61 25.04 -5.25
N GLN A 262 14.79 24.75 -6.26
CA GLN A 262 14.60 25.62 -7.42
C GLN A 262 14.01 26.97 -7.02
N GLU A 263 12.94 26.97 -6.23
CA GLU A 263 12.34 28.21 -5.70
C GLU A 263 13.33 29.00 -4.83
N LEU A 264 14.05 28.32 -3.92
CA LEU A 264 15.09 28.97 -3.09
C LEU A 264 16.26 29.52 -3.93
N SER A 265 16.64 28.84 -5.01
CA SER A 265 17.75 29.26 -5.89
C SER A 265 17.45 30.55 -6.65
N TRP A 266 16.17 30.89 -6.84
CA TRP A 266 15.76 32.16 -7.44
C TRP A 266 15.73 33.31 -6.39
N VAL A 267 15.35 33.01 -5.15
CA VAL A 267 15.25 34.01 -4.07
C VAL A 267 16.61 34.36 -3.47
N THR A 268 17.49 33.38 -3.30
CA THR A 268 18.80 33.57 -2.65
C THR A 268 19.69 34.63 -3.33
N PRO A 269 19.90 34.62 -4.66
CA PRO A 269 20.73 35.63 -5.32
C PRO A 269 20.10 37.02 -5.29
N ARG A 270 18.76 37.14 -5.32
CA ARG A 270 18.08 38.44 -5.19
C ARG A 270 18.23 39.02 -3.78
N TYR A 271 18.10 38.18 -2.75
CA TYR A 271 18.32 38.58 -1.37
C TYR A 271 19.76 39.05 -1.10
N THR A 272 20.77 38.33 -1.62
CA THR A 272 22.17 38.76 -1.50
C THR A 272 22.43 40.07 -2.25
N THR A 273 21.81 40.26 -3.42
CA THR A 273 21.94 41.50 -4.19
C THR A 273 21.35 42.70 -3.45
N ILE A 274 20.19 42.54 -2.81
CA ILE A 274 19.54 43.60 -2.03
C ILE A 274 20.37 43.93 -0.78
N ILE A 275 20.86 42.93 -0.03
CA ILE A 275 21.74 43.17 1.12
C ILE A 275 23.04 43.87 0.71
N GLN A 276 23.62 43.49 -0.43
CA GLN A 276 24.85 44.11 -0.92
C GLN A 276 24.60 45.57 -1.32
N LYS A 277 23.51 45.88 -2.03
CA LYS A 277 23.10 47.25 -2.34
C LYS A 277 22.86 48.08 -1.08
N LEU A 278 22.19 47.52 -0.08
CA LEU A 278 21.95 48.17 1.21
C LEU A 278 23.28 48.49 1.92
N ARG A 279 24.22 47.53 1.94
CA ARG A 279 25.54 47.71 2.56
C ARG A 279 26.36 48.81 1.86
N GLU A 280 26.34 48.82 0.53
CA GLU A 280 27.06 49.83 -0.26
C GLU A 280 26.45 51.24 -0.11
N GLN A 281 25.12 51.36 -0.03
CA GLN A 281 24.45 52.65 0.18
C GLN A 281 24.62 53.19 1.60
N ILE A 282 24.62 52.32 2.62
CA ILE A 282 24.96 52.72 3.99
C ILE A 282 26.39 53.27 4.05
N SER A 283 27.32 52.69 3.28
CA SER A 283 28.71 53.16 3.23
C SER A 283 28.96 54.43 2.41
N LYS A 284 28.06 54.82 1.49
CA LYS A 284 28.30 55.93 0.53
C LYS A 284 27.43 57.18 0.69
N THR A 285 26.34 57.17 1.46
CA THR A 285 25.32 58.25 1.42
C THR A 285 25.37 59.18 2.66
N PRO A 286 25.34 60.53 2.50
CA PRO A 286 25.26 61.50 3.61
C PRO A 286 23.96 61.41 4.44
N PRO A 287 23.92 61.98 5.66
CA PRO A 287 22.91 61.66 6.68
C PRO A 287 21.45 62.06 6.35
N GLU A 288 21.23 63.07 5.49
CA GLU A 288 19.92 63.71 5.34
C GLU A 288 18.95 62.95 4.41
N ASP A 289 19.44 62.24 3.39
CA ASP A 289 18.61 61.41 2.48
C ASP A 289 18.54 59.93 2.91
N ARG A 290 19.20 59.59 4.02
CA ARG A 290 19.39 58.22 4.48
C ARG A 290 18.10 57.61 5.03
N SER A 291 17.20 58.38 5.62
CA SER A 291 16.03 57.83 6.33
C SER A 291 15.00 57.21 5.39
N SER A 292 14.58 57.91 4.33
CA SER A 292 13.49 57.48 3.44
C SER A 292 13.87 56.28 2.56
N GLN A 293 15.06 56.29 1.94
CA GLN A 293 15.52 55.19 1.10
C GLN A 293 15.89 53.94 1.90
N THR A 294 16.51 54.10 3.08
CA THR A 294 16.85 52.95 3.93
C THR A 294 15.59 52.28 4.48
N GLN A 295 14.52 53.05 4.71
CA GLN A 295 13.22 52.53 5.15
C GLN A 295 12.51 51.74 4.03
N ALA A 296 12.54 52.24 2.79
CA ALA A 296 12.03 51.49 1.63
C ALA A 296 12.77 50.17 1.38
N LEU A 297 14.11 50.17 1.50
CA LEU A 297 14.91 48.95 1.38
C LEU A 297 14.73 48.00 2.57
N ALA A 298 14.50 48.52 3.78
CA ALA A 298 14.19 47.73 4.96
C ALA A 298 12.82 47.04 4.84
N ASP A 299 11.82 47.73 4.28
CA ASP A 299 10.51 47.17 3.97
C ASP A 299 10.59 46.10 2.87
N GLU A 300 11.43 46.30 1.85
CA GLU A 300 11.72 45.27 0.85
C GLU A 300 12.41 44.05 1.49
N LEU A 301 13.30 44.26 2.47
CA LEU A 301 13.97 43.20 3.21
C LEU A 301 13.03 42.40 4.13
N THR A 302 12.07 43.07 4.77
CA THR A 302 11.06 42.41 5.63
C THR A 302 10.09 41.62 4.77
N MET A 303 9.62 42.15 3.64
CA MET A 303 8.84 41.39 2.65
C MET A 303 9.62 40.16 2.16
N MET A 304 10.91 40.31 1.87
CA MET A 304 11.73 39.19 1.39
C MET A 304 12.00 38.13 2.47
N ARG A 305 12.18 38.54 3.74
CA ARG A 305 12.23 37.61 4.89
C ARG A 305 10.93 36.87 5.07
N GLN A 306 9.80 37.54 4.87
CA GLN A 306 8.48 36.94 4.97
C GLN A 306 8.26 35.90 3.85
N VAL A 307 8.67 36.22 2.62
CA VAL A 307 8.73 35.26 1.50
C VAL A 307 9.65 34.08 1.83
N GLN A 308 10.84 34.32 2.39
CA GLN A 308 11.78 33.26 2.78
C GLN A 308 11.21 32.37 3.89
N GLN A 309 10.54 32.94 4.88
CA GLN A 309 9.85 32.21 5.95
C GLN A 309 8.68 31.40 5.40
N ASP A 310 7.92 31.93 4.43
CA ASP A 310 6.84 31.21 3.78
C ASP A 310 7.37 30.05 2.92
N ILE A 311 8.48 30.24 2.19
CA ILE A 311 9.18 29.16 1.48
C ILE A 311 9.71 28.09 2.46
N GLN A 312 10.15 28.49 3.65
CA GLN A 312 10.55 27.53 4.68
C GLN A 312 9.38 26.66 5.17
N LYS A 313 8.14 27.18 5.15
CA LYS A 313 6.91 26.43 5.45
C LYS A 313 6.50 25.42 4.37
N ILE A 314 7.21 25.34 3.23
CA ILE A 314 7.06 24.22 2.27
C ILE A 314 7.31 22.90 2.99
N GLN A 315 6.28 22.04 3.01
CA GLN A 315 6.36 20.72 3.63
C GLN A 315 7.45 19.87 2.95
N SER A 316 8.32 19.28 3.75
CA SER A 316 9.40 18.40 3.29
C SER A 316 8.92 16.99 2.92
N TRP A 317 7.68 16.66 3.30
CA TRP A 317 7.02 15.38 3.06
C TRP A 317 5.60 15.61 2.55
N PRO A 318 5.06 14.73 1.69
CA PRO A 318 3.72 14.91 1.12
C PRO A 318 2.58 14.53 2.10
N PHE A 319 2.89 14.34 3.38
CA PHE A 319 1.96 13.99 4.45
C PHE A 319 2.40 14.57 5.80
N ASP A 320 1.43 14.81 6.66
CA ASP A 320 1.66 15.22 8.04
C ASP A 320 2.19 14.04 8.87
N LEU A 321 3.18 14.30 9.72
CA LEU A 321 3.82 13.31 10.62
C LEU A 321 2.79 12.51 11.45
N GLY A 322 1.66 13.13 11.79
CA GLY A 322 0.57 12.48 12.52
C GLY A 322 -0.15 11.36 11.74
N VAL A 323 -0.13 11.38 10.40
CA VAL A 323 -0.74 10.31 9.59
C VAL A 323 0.19 9.09 9.52
N VAL A 324 1.51 9.33 9.43
CA VAL A 324 2.52 8.28 9.47
C VAL A 324 2.54 7.60 10.84
N SER A 325 2.45 8.37 11.93
CA SER A 325 2.38 7.79 13.27
C SER A 325 1.14 6.92 13.45
N ARG A 326 -0.05 7.39 13.02
CA ARG A 326 -1.29 6.58 13.05
C ARG A 326 -1.18 5.29 12.25
N LEU A 327 -0.53 5.30 11.09
CA LEU A 327 -0.31 4.08 10.30
C LEU A 327 0.70 3.13 10.94
N ALA A 328 1.79 3.67 11.50
CA ALA A 328 2.72 2.87 12.27
C ALA A 328 2.02 2.24 13.48
N THR A 329 1.17 2.98 14.18
CA THR A 329 0.31 2.47 15.25
C THR A 329 -0.57 1.32 14.76
N VAL A 330 -1.31 1.50 13.66
CA VAL A 330 -2.20 0.45 13.12
C VAL A 330 -1.43 -0.78 12.62
N LEU A 331 -0.21 -0.61 12.11
CA LEU A 331 0.60 -1.71 11.60
C LEU A 331 1.34 -2.48 12.71
N VAL A 332 1.80 -1.77 13.74
CA VAL A 332 2.70 -2.31 14.77
C VAL A 332 1.95 -2.74 16.03
N ILE A 333 0.89 -2.02 16.42
CA ILE A 333 0.16 -2.33 17.66
C ILE A 333 -0.57 -3.67 17.61
N PRO A 334 -1.37 -4.01 16.58
CA PRO A 334 -2.10 -5.27 16.57
C PRO A 334 -1.23 -6.53 16.70
N PRO A 335 -0.09 -6.69 15.98
CA PRO A 335 0.76 -7.87 16.18
C PRO A 335 1.43 -7.87 17.56
N ILE A 336 1.86 -6.71 18.08
CA ILE A 336 2.40 -6.61 19.44
C ILE A 336 1.34 -6.98 20.49
N LEU A 337 0.11 -6.46 20.36
CA LEU A 337 -0.99 -6.79 21.25
C LEU A 337 -1.37 -8.26 21.16
N GLY A 338 -1.37 -8.86 19.97
CA GLY A 338 -1.60 -10.29 19.80
C GLY A 338 -0.57 -11.12 20.56
N VAL A 339 0.72 -10.80 20.39
CA VAL A 339 1.82 -11.46 21.12
C VAL A 339 1.71 -11.23 22.64
N LEU A 340 1.46 -9.99 23.07
CA LEU A 340 1.30 -9.65 24.48
C LEU A 340 0.07 -10.33 25.12
N ALA A 341 -1.08 -10.31 24.43
CA ALA A 341 -2.28 -11.01 24.88
C ALA A 341 -2.00 -12.50 25.03
N ARG A 342 -1.23 -13.10 24.11
CA ARG A 342 -0.81 -14.49 24.22
C ARG A 342 0.13 -14.73 25.40
N ILE A 343 1.13 -13.88 25.63
CA ILE A 343 2.01 -13.98 26.80
C ILE A 343 1.17 -13.89 28.09
N LEU A 344 0.25 -12.94 28.16
CA LEU A 344 -0.68 -12.79 29.27
C LEU A 344 -1.54 -14.04 29.47
N ILE A 345 -2.16 -14.56 28.42
CA ILE A 345 -2.96 -15.79 28.48
C ILE A 345 -2.09 -16.96 28.96
N LEU A 346 -0.91 -17.17 28.39
CA LEU A 346 -0.02 -18.26 28.79
C LEU A 346 0.41 -18.13 30.26
N VAL A 347 0.71 -16.93 30.73
CA VAL A 347 1.09 -16.67 32.13
C VAL A 347 -0.10 -16.86 33.09
N PHE A 348 -1.31 -16.42 32.71
CA PHE A 348 -2.50 -16.49 33.57
C PHE A 348 -3.24 -17.83 33.52
N LEU A 349 -3.09 -18.64 32.46
CA LEU A 349 -3.70 -19.98 32.35
C LEU A 349 -2.75 -21.14 32.72
N HIS A 350 -1.45 -20.89 32.90
CA HIS A 350 -0.50 -21.86 33.47
C HIS A 350 -0.18 -21.60 34.96
N LEU A 351 -0.88 -20.66 35.60
CA LEU A 351 -1.10 -20.57 37.05
C LEU A 351 -2.52 -21.08 37.34
#